data_AF-A0A354BNN9-F1
#
_entry.id   AF-A0A354BNN9-F1
#
_cell.length_a   1.000
_cell.length_b   1.000
_cell.length_c   1.000
_cell.angle_alpha   90.00
_cell.angle_beta   90.00
_cell.angle_gamma   90.00
#
_symmetry.space_group_name_H-M   'P 1'
#
loop_
_entity.id
_entity.type
_entity.pdbx_description
1 polymer ?
#
loop_
_entity_poly.entity_id
_entity_poly.type
_entity_poly.pdbx_seq_one_letter_code
_entity_poly.pdbx_strand_id
1 'polypeptide(L)'
;TVEDCVNAVGVNVNTASVPLLERVSGLNKALARNIVDYRNTNGPFPNRTAIRKVPRLGDKTFEQAAGFLRIPDGDNPLDCSAVHPEAYPVVERILTKLGTGIAEVMGKPAVLKGVSAENFIDEKFGLPTVRDILNELEKPGRDPRPEFKTATFRDGVDSVSDLQPGMVLEGVVTNVAAFGAFVDIGVHQDGLVHVSALANRFIKDPHEVVKPGQVVKVKVIDVDLKRQRIALTMRLDDAASRPTAQTQPGNNTGSAQRGRGPSGSAQTAQPSQPLSAMAMALAKARLKS
;
A
#
# COMPACT_ATOMS: atom_id res chain seq x y z
N THR A 1 -5.42 8.81 -9.20
CA THR A 1 -4.40 9.05 -10.24
C THR A 1 -3.06 9.36 -9.58
N VAL A 2 -1.95 9.49 -10.33
CA VAL A 2 -0.65 9.90 -9.74
C VAL A 2 -0.76 11.30 -9.12
N GLU A 3 -1.53 12.19 -9.75
CA GLU A 3 -1.78 13.55 -9.26
C GLU A 3 -2.53 13.52 -7.93
N ASP A 4 -3.57 12.71 -7.78
CA ASP A 4 -4.31 12.60 -6.51
C ASP A 4 -3.40 12.16 -5.36
N CYS A 5 -2.50 11.20 -5.60
CA CYS A 5 -1.55 10.74 -4.58
C CYS A 5 -0.54 11.84 -4.20
N VAL A 6 -0.03 12.58 -5.18
CA VAL A 6 0.95 13.66 -4.94
C VAL A 6 0.29 14.81 -4.17
N ASN A 7 -0.92 15.19 -4.56
CA ASN A 7 -1.66 16.27 -3.90
C ASN A 7 -2.11 15.86 -2.49
N ALA A 8 -2.47 14.60 -2.25
CA ALA A 8 -2.80 14.12 -0.91
C ALA A 8 -1.60 14.17 0.06
N VAL A 9 -0.40 13.84 -0.42
CA VAL A 9 0.83 13.87 0.39
C VAL A 9 1.39 15.29 0.54
N GLY A 10 1.19 16.14 -0.47
CA GLY A 10 1.86 17.43 -0.55
C GLY A 10 3.34 17.30 -0.90
N VAL A 11 3.95 18.42 -1.30
CA VAL A 11 5.30 18.44 -1.85
C VAL A 11 6.12 19.55 -1.21
N ASN A 12 7.31 19.22 -0.70
CA ASN A 12 8.26 20.24 -0.24
C ASN A 12 8.85 20.99 -1.45
N VAL A 13 8.50 22.27 -1.59
CA VAL A 13 8.89 23.09 -2.75
C VAL A 13 10.40 23.31 -2.86
N ASN A 14 11.13 23.27 -1.74
CA ASN A 14 12.57 23.52 -1.71
C ASN A 14 13.40 22.28 -2.06
N THR A 15 12.85 21.07 -1.92
CA THR A 15 13.59 19.82 -2.19
C THR A 15 13.03 19.02 -3.36
N ALA A 16 11.78 19.25 -3.76
CA ALA A 16 11.14 18.49 -4.81
C ALA A 16 11.82 18.61 -6.17
N SER A 17 11.78 17.53 -6.94
CA SER A 17 12.26 17.49 -8.32
C SER A 17 11.21 18.03 -9.29
N VAL A 18 11.64 18.41 -10.49
CA VAL A 18 10.73 18.89 -11.55
C VAL A 18 9.61 17.88 -11.85
N PRO A 19 9.87 16.56 -12.03
CA PRO A 19 8.80 15.59 -12.31
C PRO A 19 7.78 15.45 -11.18
N LEU A 20 8.18 15.71 -9.92
CA LEU A 20 7.26 15.69 -8.79
C LEU A 20 6.39 16.95 -8.76
N LEU A 21 6.98 18.12 -8.96
CA LEU A 21 6.26 19.40 -9.04
C LEU A 21 5.28 19.43 -10.23
N GLU A 22 5.60 18.77 -11.34
CA GLU A 22 4.70 18.61 -12.50
C GLU A 22 3.37 17.93 -12.17
N ARG A 23 3.30 17.17 -11.07
CA ARG A 23 2.10 16.45 -10.62
C ARG A 23 1.26 17.21 -9.60
N VAL A 24 1.71 18.40 -9.20
CA VAL A 24 0.98 19.26 -8.28
C VAL A 24 -0.12 19.99 -9.03
N SER A 25 -1.29 20.11 -8.39
CA SER A 25 -2.43 20.83 -8.97
C SER A 25 -2.06 22.24 -9.43
N GLY A 26 -2.48 22.61 -10.64
CA GLY A 26 -2.22 23.92 -11.24
C GLY A 26 -0.81 24.11 -11.82
N LEU A 27 0.14 23.19 -11.57
CA LEU A 27 1.49 23.27 -12.15
C LEU A 27 1.59 22.48 -13.46
N ASN A 28 2.55 22.88 -14.28
CA ASN A 28 2.93 22.18 -15.49
C ASN A 28 4.46 22.10 -15.59
N LYS A 29 4.97 21.40 -16.59
CA LYS A 29 6.42 21.24 -16.84
C LYS A 29 7.20 22.54 -16.91
N ALA A 30 6.65 23.58 -17.53
CA ALA A 30 7.33 24.86 -17.63
C ALA A 30 7.39 25.56 -16.26
N LEU A 31 6.30 25.54 -15.50
CA LEU A 31 6.24 26.14 -14.16
C LEU A 31 7.09 25.39 -13.15
N ALA A 32 7.05 24.06 -13.16
CA ALA A 32 7.89 23.21 -12.31
C ALA A 32 9.38 23.50 -12.51
N ARG A 33 9.82 23.70 -13.76
CA ARG A 33 11.18 24.15 -14.07
C ARG A 33 11.45 25.55 -13.54
N ASN A 34 10.57 26.52 -13.81
CA ASN A 34 10.76 27.90 -13.32
C ASN A 34 10.88 27.95 -11.78
N ILE A 35 10.14 27.11 -11.03
CA ILE A 35 10.24 27.02 -9.57
C ILE A 35 11.63 26.53 -9.15
N VAL A 36 12.13 25.46 -9.77
CA VAL A 36 13.45 24.90 -9.47
C VAL A 36 14.56 25.88 -9.87
N ASP A 37 14.45 26.51 -11.04
CA ASP A 37 15.42 27.50 -11.51
C ASP A 37 15.44 28.74 -10.59
N TYR A 38 14.26 29.18 -10.14
CA TYR A 38 14.14 30.30 -9.21
C TYR A 38 14.82 29.99 -7.87
N ARG A 39 14.57 28.83 -7.26
CA ARG A 39 15.22 28.48 -5.98
C ARG A 39 16.72 28.26 -6.11
N ASN A 40 17.19 27.76 -7.26
CA ASN A 40 18.62 27.59 -7.50
C ASN A 40 19.34 28.94 -7.64
N THR A 41 18.64 29.94 -8.18
CA THR A 41 19.21 31.29 -8.42
C THR A 41 19.08 32.20 -7.20
N ASN A 42 17.94 32.16 -6.49
CA ASN A 42 17.60 33.09 -5.41
C ASN A 42 17.74 32.47 -4.01
N GLY A 43 18.05 31.18 -3.92
CA GLY A 43 18.01 30.40 -2.69
C GLY A 43 16.63 29.79 -2.41
N PRO A 44 16.50 29.01 -1.31
CA PRO A 44 15.24 28.37 -0.94
C PRO A 44 14.14 29.39 -0.66
N PHE A 45 12.89 29.01 -0.93
CA PHE A 45 11.73 29.83 -0.60
C PHE A 45 11.53 29.87 0.92
N PRO A 46 11.50 31.08 1.53
CA PRO A 46 11.28 31.21 2.97
C PRO A 46 9.79 31.16 3.36
N ASN A 47 8.88 31.44 2.41
CA ASN A 47 7.44 31.41 2.65
C ASN A 47 6.67 31.27 1.32
N ARG A 48 5.38 30.91 1.39
CA ARG A 48 4.55 30.71 0.18
C ARG A 48 4.38 31.99 -0.63
N THR A 49 4.37 33.15 0.01
CA THR A 49 4.29 34.44 -0.69
C THR A 49 5.47 34.65 -1.64
N ALA A 50 6.67 34.17 -1.29
CA ALA A 50 7.84 34.24 -2.16
C ALA A 50 7.68 33.43 -3.46
N ILE A 51 6.86 32.37 -3.47
CA ILE A 51 6.59 31.57 -4.69
C ILE A 51 5.91 32.40 -5.78
N ARG A 52 5.15 33.44 -5.41
CA ARG A 52 4.54 34.38 -6.37
C ARG A 52 5.56 35.15 -7.21
N LYS A 53 6.83 35.21 -6.78
CA LYS A 53 7.92 35.84 -7.54
C LYS A 53 8.46 34.96 -8.68
N VAL A 54 8.03 33.71 -8.76
CA VAL A 54 8.46 32.79 -9.82
C VAL A 54 7.96 33.27 -11.18
N PRO A 55 8.82 33.35 -12.22
CA PRO A 55 8.41 33.79 -13.54
C PRO A 55 7.23 32.96 -14.08
N ARG A 56 6.24 33.67 -14.62
CA ARG A 56 5.02 33.10 -15.24
C ARG A 56 4.09 32.36 -14.28
N LEU A 57 4.33 32.42 -12.97
CA LEU A 57 3.41 31.91 -11.96
C LEU A 57 2.36 32.97 -11.63
N GLY A 58 1.17 32.85 -12.22
CA GLY A 58 0.06 33.79 -12.00
C GLY A 58 -0.73 33.48 -10.73
N ASP A 59 -1.56 34.43 -10.28
CA ASP A 59 -2.34 34.32 -9.04
C ASP A 59 -3.25 33.09 -9.02
N LYS A 60 -3.94 32.78 -10.13
CA LYS A 60 -4.78 31.58 -10.22
C LYS A 60 -3.97 30.30 -10.08
N THR A 61 -2.79 30.24 -10.68
CA THR A 61 -1.91 29.08 -10.56
C THR A 61 -1.39 28.94 -9.14
N PHE A 62 -1.05 30.06 -8.50
CA PHE A 62 -0.67 30.07 -7.09
C PHE A 62 -1.81 29.54 -6.21
N GLU A 63 -3.03 30.03 -6.39
CA GLU A 63 -4.22 29.59 -5.64
C GLU A 63 -4.50 28.09 -5.81
N GLN A 64 -4.30 27.53 -7.01
CA GLN A 64 -4.49 26.09 -7.22
C GLN A 64 -3.38 25.24 -6.60
N ALA A 65 -2.15 25.76 -6.51
CA ALA A 65 -0.98 25.00 -6.08
C ALA A 65 -0.61 25.19 -4.61
N ALA A 66 -0.89 26.35 -4.01
CA ALA A 66 -0.27 26.78 -2.76
C ALA A 66 -0.57 25.83 -1.59
N GLY A 67 -1.75 25.21 -1.54
CA GLY A 67 -2.12 24.26 -0.47
C GLY A 67 -1.32 22.96 -0.51
N PHE A 68 -0.78 22.62 -1.68
CA PHE A 68 0.00 21.40 -1.90
C PHE A 68 1.51 21.64 -1.79
N LEU A 69 1.96 22.90 -1.92
CA LEU A 69 3.36 23.29 -1.78
C LEU A 69 3.67 23.60 -0.31
N ARG A 70 4.58 22.82 0.28
CA ARG A 70 4.98 22.93 1.69
C ARG A 70 6.37 23.52 1.82
N ILE A 71 6.58 24.31 2.87
CA ILE A 71 7.86 24.90 3.28
C ILE A 71 8.05 24.58 4.77
N PRO A 72 8.67 23.43 5.11
CA PRO A 72 8.84 23.03 6.51
C PRO A 72 9.65 24.01 7.36
N ASP A 73 10.71 24.58 6.77
CA ASP A 73 11.65 25.48 7.46
C ASP A 73 11.39 26.95 7.11
N GLY A 74 10.12 27.31 6.91
CA GLY A 74 9.72 28.65 6.48
C GLY A 74 9.49 29.64 7.64
N ASP A 75 9.41 30.92 7.31
CA ASP A 75 9.14 32.01 8.26
C ASP A 75 7.75 31.87 8.90
N ASN A 76 6.78 31.36 8.13
CA ASN A 76 5.41 31.14 8.59
C ASN A 76 5.20 29.65 8.90
N PRO A 77 4.94 29.28 10.17
CA PRO A 77 4.69 27.90 10.55
C PRO A 77 3.54 27.23 9.79
N LEU A 78 2.55 28.00 9.30
CA LEU A 78 1.43 27.45 8.52
C LEU A 78 1.87 26.90 7.15
N ASP A 79 2.99 27.37 6.61
CA ASP A 79 3.47 26.95 5.29
C ASP A 79 3.96 25.48 5.27
N CYS A 80 4.16 24.86 6.43
CA CYS A 80 4.45 23.42 6.53
C CYS A 80 3.18 22.54 6.48
N SER A 81 1.99 23.13 6.66
CA SER A 81 0.70 22.44 6.72
C SER A 81 -0.04 22.41 5.37
N ALA A 82 -1.14 21.67 5.29
CA ALA A 82 -2.04 21.72 4.14
C ALA A 82 -3.03 22.91 4.18
N VAL A 83 -2.97 23.77 5.20
CA VAL A 83 -3.84 24.96 5.29
C VAL A 83 -3.54 25.89 4.12
N HIS A 84 -4.55 26.19 3.31
CA HIS A 84 -4.38 27.08 2.17
C HIS A 84 -4.15 28.54 2.62
N PRO A 85 -3.28 29.35 1.97
CA PRO A 85 -3.03 30.75 2.35
C PRO A 85 -4.27 31.63 2.40
N GLU A 86 -5.30 31.32 1.62
CA GLU A 86 -6.57 32.05 1.68
C GLU A 86 -7.28 31.93 3.03
N ALA A 87 -7.02 30.85 3.77
CA ALA A 87 -7.64 30.51 5.03
C ALA A 87 -6.79 30.95 6.24
N TYR A 88 -5.64 31.61 6.03
CA TYR A 88 -4.82 32.15 7.12
C TYR A 88 -5.60 33.13 8.02
N PRO A 89 -6.51 33.99 7.50
CA PRO A 89 -7.36 34.82 8.36
C PRO A 89 -8.24 34.01 9.32
N VAL A 90 -8.69 32.81 8.92
CA VAL A 90 -9.48 31.93 9.81
C VAL A 90 -8.60 31.44 10.97
N VAL A 91 -7.37 31.05 10.68
CA VAL A 91 -6.39 30.63 11.71
C VAL A 91 -6.10 31.78 12.67
N GLU A 92 -5.88 32.99 12.16
CA GLU A 92 -5.64 34.18 12.99
C GLU A 92 -6.81 34.46 13.95
N ARG A 93 -8.07 34.29 13.50
CA ARG A 93 -9.25 34.39 14.37
C ARG A 93 -9.25 33.32 15.47
N ILE A 94 -8.87 32.09 15.15
CA ILE A 94 -8.75 30.99 16.12
C ILE A 94 -7.68 31.32 17.17
N LEU A 95 -6.49 31.73 16.74
CA LEU A 95 -5.39 32.11 17.64
C LEU A 95 -5.76 33.28 18.54
N THR A 96 -6.43 34.30 18.00
CA THR A 96 -6.92 35.46 18.76
C THR A 96 -7.92 35.04 19.83
N LYS A 97 -8.81 34.10 19.52
CA LYS A 97 -9.80 33.58 20.49
C LYS A 97 -9.16 32.78 21.62
N LEU A 98 -8.07 32.08 21.33
CA LEU A 98 -7.29 31.30 22.30
C LEU A 98 -6.31 32.16 23.10
N GLY A 99 -5.91 33.32 22.57
CA GLY A 99 -4.88 34.16 23.19
C GLY A 99 -3.48 33.56 23.14
N THR A 100 -3.21 32.67 22.17
CA THR A 100 -1.96 31.91 22.04
C THR A 100 -1.30 32.15 20.69
N GLY A 101 0.03 31.97 20.62
CA GLY A 101 0.78 32.06 19.37
C GLY A 101 0.63 30.80 18.49
N ILE A 102 0.86 30.92 17.18
CA ILE A 102 0.76 29.77 16.25
C ILE A 102 1.69 28.61 16.64
N ALA A 103 2.90 28.90 17.11
CA ALA A 103 3.87 27.90 17.58
C ALA A 103 3.42 27.17 18.86
N GLU A 104 2.49 27.75 19.61
CA GLU A 104 1.94 27.13 20.81
C GLU A 104 0.76 26.20 20.51
N VAL A 105 0.08 26.42 19.37
CA VAL A 105 -1.08 25.65 18.93
C VAL A 105 -0.67 24.49 18.02
N MET A 106 0.23 24.74 17.08
CA MET A 106 0.65 23.74 16.10
C MET A 106 1.23 22.48 16.77
N GLY A 107 0.70 21.31 16.41
CA GLY A 107 1.16 20.03 16.95
C GLY A 107 0.75 19.76 18.40
N LYS A 108 -0.05 20.64 19.02
CA LYS A 108 -0.47 20.53 20.42
C LYS A 108 -2.00 20.38 20.52
N PRO A 109 -2.53 19.17 20.34
CA PRO A 109 -3.99 18.94 20.33
C PRO A 109 -4.69 19.32 21.64
N ALA A 110 -3.95 19.38 22.75
CA ALA A 110 -4.50 19.82 24.04
C ALA A 110 -4.99 21.27 24.01
N VAL A 111 -4.35 22.16 23.26
CA VAL A 111 -4.69 23.59 23.19
C VAL A 111 -5.93 23.82 22.31
N LEU A 112 -6.16 22.94 21.34
CA LEU A 112 -7.32 22.96 20.44
C LEU A 112 -8.54 22.27 21.05
N LYS A 113 -8.37 21.58 22.18
CA LYS A 113 -9.44 20.83 22.85
C LYS A 113 -10.51 21.78 23.38
N GLY A 114 -11.71 21.70 22.80
CA GLY A 114 -12.85 22.55 23.15
C GLY A 114 -13.08 23.73 22.19
N VAL A 115 -12.24 23.89 21.16
CA VAL A 115 -12.49 24.83 20.07
C VAL A 115 -13.56 24.25 19.14
N SER A 116 -14.74 24.86 19.13
CA SER A 116 -15.82 24.49 18.20
C SER A 116 -15.59 25.11 16.82
N ALA A 117 -15.52 24.28 15.78
CA ALA A 117 -15.35 24.71 14.39
C ALA A 117 -16.47 25.65 13.92
N GLU A 118 -17.68 25.46 14.46
CA GLU A 118 -18.88 26.22 14.16
C GLU A 118 -18.73 27.72 14.48
N ASN A 119 -17.82 28.09 15.40
CA ASN A 119 -17.59 29.48 15.78
C ASN A 119 -16.72 30.26 14.79
N PHE A 120 -16.08 29.59 13.83
CA PHE A 120 -15.11 30.22 12.91
C PHE A 120 -15.51 30.11 11.44
N ILE A 121 -16.74 29.63 11.16
CA ILE A 121 -17.32 29.63 9.83
C ILE A 121 -17.63 31.06 9.38
N ASP A 122 -17.56 31.30 8.08
CA ASP A 122 -18.05 32.52 7.46
C ASP A 122 -18.66 32.22 6.09
N GLU A 123 -19.04 33.26 5.34
CA GLU A 123 -19.63 33.11 4.00
C GLU A 123 -18.69 32.43 3.00
N LYS A 124 -17.37 32.53 3.22
CA LYS A 124 -16.34 31.98 2.33
C LYS A 124 -15.88 30.58 2.78
N PHE A 125 -15.79 30.35 4.09
CA PHE A 125 -15.26 29.14 4.70
C PHE A 125 -16.33 28.41 5.51
N GLY A 126 -16.83 27.33 4.93
CA GLY A 126 -17.81 26.46 5.58
C GLY A 126 -17.20 25.56 6.66
N LEU A 127 -18.09 24.87 7.37
CA LEU A 127 -17.75 23.94 8.44
C LEU A 127 -16.72 22.86 8.06
N PRO A 128 -16.78 22.21 6.87
CA PRO A 128 -15.78 21.22 6.48
C PRO A 128 -14.36 21.81 6.45
N THR A 129 -14.21 22.99 5.84
CA THR A 129 -12.92 23.67 5.72
C THR A 129 -12.35 24.05 7.07
N VAL A 130 -13.18 24.57 7.97
CA VAL A 130 -12.72 24.93 9.33
C VAL A 130 -12.30 23.68 10.12
N ARG A 131 -13.02 22.57 9.98
CA ARG A 131 -12.63 21.30 10.60
C ARG A 131 -11.29 20.79 10.07
N ASP A 132 -11.08 20.88 8.76
CA ASP A 132 -9.81 20.49 8.14
C ASP A 132 -8.65 21.37 8.64
N ILE A 133 -8.88 22.68 8.80
CA ILE A 133 -7.91 23.60 9.40
C ILE A 133 -7.55 23.17 10.82
N LEU A 134 -8.55 22.87 11.68
CA LEU A 134 -8.28 22.42 13.04
C LEU A 134 -7.48 21.11 13.06
N ASN A 135 -7.83 20.15 12.20
CA ASN A 135 -7.10 18.89 12.08
C ASN A 135 -5.64 19.11 11.64
N GLU A 136 -5.40 20.04 10.71
CA GLU A 136 -4.05 20.41 10.29
C GLU A 136 -3.26 21.16 11.37
N LEU A 137 -3.92 22.00 12.18
CA LEU A 137 -3.25 22.63 13.32
C LEU A 137 -2.88 21.59 14.39
N GLU A 138 -3.70 20.56 14.61
CA GLU A 138 -3.37 19.46 15.51
C GLU A 138 -2.19 18.62 15.02
N LYS A 139 -2.11 18.35 13.71
CA LYS A 139 -1.08 17.51 13.07
C LYS A 139 -0.66 18.08 11.72
N PRO A 140 0.24 19.09 11.70
CA PRO A 140 0.57 19.82 10.49
C PRO A 140 1.28 18.93 9.47
N GLY A 141 0.77 18.94 8.24
CA GLY A 141 1.42 18.25 7.13
C GLY A 141 1.38 16.73 7.27
N ARG A 142 0.36 16.21 7.98
CA ARG A 142 0.17 14.78 8.20
C ARG A 142 0.36 14.00 6.91
N ASP A 143 1.29 13.05 6.94
CA ASP A 143 1.49 12.14 5.84
C ASP A 143 0.32 11.13 5.80
N PRO A 144 -0.46 11.06 4.71
CA PRO A 144 -1.55 10.11 4.59
C PRO A 144 -1.05 8.67 4.38
N ARG A 145 0.25 8.47 4.13
CA ARG A 145 0.83 7.14 3.95
C ARG A 145 0.79 6.37 5.28
N PRO A 146 0.45 5.07 5.25
CA PRO A 146 0.59 4.24 6.43
C PRO A 146 2.06 4.24 6.87
N GLU A 147 2.28 4.23 8.19
CA GLU A 147 3.62 4.10 8.74
C GLU A 147 4.28 2.83 8.19
N PHE A 148 5.50 2.98 7.68
CA PHE A 148 6.27 1.86 7.17
C PHE A 148 6.68 0.98 8.35
N LYS A 149 6.12 -0.22 8.43
CA LYS A 149 6.51 -1.24 9.41
C LYS A 149 7.59 -2.10 8.80
N THR A 150 8.83 -1.95 9.25
CA THR A 150 9.88 -2.95 9.00
C THR A 150 9.57 -4.19 9.82
N ALA A 151 9.57 -5.36 9.20
CA ALA A 151 9.66 -6.61 9.94
C ALA A 151 10.96 -6.58 10.75
N THR A 152 10.85 -6.66 12.07
CA THR A 152 12.03 -6.85 12.92
C THR A 152 12.40 -8.31 12.82
N PHE A 153 13.28 -8.64 11.86
CA PHE A 153 13.94 -9.94 11.85
C PHE A 153 14.72 -10.07 13.16
N ARG A 154 14.65 -11.23 13.81
CA ARG A 154 15.46 -11.48 15.00
C ARG A 154 16.93 -11.48 14.58
N ASP A 155 17.75 -10.63 15.21
CA ASP A 155 19.20 -10.60 15.01
C ASP A 155 19.79 -12.02 15.20
N GLY A 156 20.46 -12.54 14.17
CA GLY A 156 21.19 -13.81 14.21
C GLY A 156 20.52 -15.02 13.55
N VAL A 157 19.50 -14.84 12.71
CA VAL A 157 18.92 -15.91 11.88
C VAL A 157 19.07 -15.55 10.41
N ASP A 158 20.27 -15.73 9.88
CA ASP A 158 20.61 -15.42 8.47
C ASP A 158 20.54 -16.67 7.57
N SER A 159 20.56 -17.87 8.17
CA SER A 159 20.60 -19.14 7.44
C SER A 159 19.51 -20.11 7.87
N VAL A 160 19.09 -20.97 6.94
CA VAL A 160 18.09 -22.03 7.18
C VAL A 160 18.53 -22.99 8.30
N SER A 161 19.84 -23.11 8.55
CA SER A 161 20.43 -23.90 9.64
C SER A 161 20.07 -23.41 11.04
N ASP A 162 19.76 -22.12 11.17
CA ASP A 162 19.53 -21.47 12.47
C ASP A 162 18.06 -21.54 12.88
N LEU A 163 17.20 -22.00 11.97
CA LEU A 163 15.77 -22.17 12.20
C LEU A 163 15.49 -23.44 13.00
N GLN A 164 14.72 -23.29 14.06
CA GLN A 164 14.19 -24.39 14.84
C GLN A 164 12.65 -24.41 14.74
N PRO A 165 12.04 -25.60 14.59
CA PRO A 165 10.60 -25.75 14.75
C PRO A 165 10.08 -25.12 16.05
N GLY A 166 9.00 -24.36 15.96
CA GLY A 166 8.38 -23.64 17.08
C GLY A 166 8.79 -22.17 17.21
N MET A 167 9.83 -21.70 16.50
CA MET A 167 10.21 -20.29 16.49
C MET A 167 9.13 -19.42 15.86
N VAL A 168 8.85 -18.27 16.47
CA VAL A 168 7.98 -17.23 15.91
C VAL A 168 8.87 -16.11 15.37
N LEU A 169 8.69 -15.79 14.09
CA LEU A 169 9.46 -14.82 13.35
C LEU A 169 8.51 -13.85 12.62
N GLU A 170 8.99 -12.64 12.36
CA GLU A 170 8.33 -11.71 11.44
C GLU A 170 8.91 -11.90 10.05
N GLY A 171 8.04 -11.93 9.04
CA GLY A 171 8.43 -12.08 7.65
C GLY A 171 7.54 -11.29 6.71
N VAL A 172 7.99 -11.11 5.47
CA VAL A 172 7.28 -10.37 4.43
C VAL A 172 6.70 -11.34 3.42
N VAL A 173 5.43 -11.21 3.09
CA VAL A 173 4.79 -12.03 2.04
C VAL A 173 5.41 -11.67 0.68
N THR A 174 6.11 -12.61 0.05
CA THR A 174 6.72 -12.40 -1.28
C THR A 174 5.70 -12.62 -2.39
N ASN A 175 4.90 -13.68 -2.26
CA ASN A 175 3.93 -14.08 -3.26
C ASN A 175 2.73 -14.82 -2.63
N VAL A 176 1.57 -14.71 -3.27
CA VAL A 176 0.34 -15.38 -2.85
C VAL A 176 -0.11 -16.30 -3.99
N ALA A 177 -0.29 -17.59 -3.69
CA ALA A 177 -0.75 -18.61 -4.62
C ALA A 177 -2.12 -19.16 -4.18
N ALA A 178 -2.81 -19.88 -5.06
CA ALA A 178 -4.13 -20.45 -4.75
C ALA A 178 -4.12 -21.44 -3.56
N PHE A 179 -2.97 -22.05 -3.25
CA PHE A 179 -2.81 -23.04 -2.18
C PHE A 179 -2.16 -22.48 -0.91
N GLY A 180 -1.73 -21.21 -0.89
CA GLY A 180 -1.00 -20.64 0.23
C GLY A 180 -0.27 -19.34 -0.08
N ALA A 181 0.58 -18.91 0.85
CA ALA A 181 1.41 -17.73 0.70
C ALA A 181 2.88 -18.05 0.99
N PHE A 182 3.77 -17.43 0.21
CA PHE A 182 5.20 -17.48 0.41
C PHE A 182 5.62 -16.29 1.26
N VAL A 183 6.39 -16.56 2.31
CA VAL A 183 6.84 -15.56 3.28
C VAL A 183 8.35 -15.65 3.40
N ASP A 184 9.01 -14.53 3.15
CA ASP A 184 10.44 -14.35 3.40
C ASP A 184 10.64 -13.97 4.87
N ILE A 185 11.38 -14.81 5.58
CA ILE A 185 11.74 -14.64 7.00
C ILE A 185 13.21 -14.23 7.18
N GLY A 186 13.90 -13.85 6.11
CA GLY A 186 15.28 -13.33 6.15
C GLY A 186 16.38 -14.38 5.95
N VAL A 187 16.04 -15.63 5.61
CA VAL A 187 17.00 -16.76 5.48
C VAL A 187 17.34 -17.10 4.03
N HIS A 188 17.14 -16.16 3.10
CA HIS A 188 17.30 -16.33 1.64
C HIS A 188 16.41 -17.40 0.98
N GLN A 189 15.53 -18.04 1.74
CA GLN A 189 14.62 -19.07 1.28
C GLN A 189 13.21 -18.80 1.81
N ASP A 190 12.27 -18.70 0.88
CA ASP A 190 10.86 -18.47 1.22
C ASP A 190 10.26 -19.68 1.94
N GLY A 191 9.55 -19.43 3.03
CA GLY A 191 8.72 -20.41 3.69
C GLY A 191 7.30 -20.40 3.14
N LEU A 192 6.67 -21.59 3.08
CA LEU A 192 5.31 -21.74 2.60
C LEU A 192 4.33 -21.81 3.77
N VAL A 193 3.34 -20.90 3.77
CA VAL A 193 2.15 -20.98 4.61
C VAL A 193 1.02 -21.56 3.78
N HIS A 194 0.51 -22.73 4.17
CA HIS A 194 -0.64 -23.34 3.49
C HIS A 194 -1.93 -22.54 3.73
N VAL A 195 -2.90 -22.59 2.80
CA VAL A 195 -4.16 -21.83 2.92
C VAL A 195 -4.91 -22.07 4.24
N SER A 196 -4.87 -23.31 4.75
CA SER A 196 -5.46 -23.69 6.04
C SER A 196 -4.72 -23.14 7.26
N ALA A 197 -3.47 -22.71 7.08
CA ALA A 197 -2.59 -22.17 8.11
C ALA A 197 -2.51 -20.63 8.09
N LEU A 198 -3.23 -19.97 7.16
CA LEU A 198 -3.31 -18.51 7.06
C LEU A 198 -4.21 -17.88 8.14
N ALA A 199 -5.30 -18.55 8.53
CA ALA A 199 -6.19 -18.08 9.60
C ALA A 199 -6.90 -19.22 10.32
N ASN A 200 -7.47 -18.93 11.49
CA ASN A 200 -8.30 -19.85 12.28
C ASN A 200 -9.71 -20.12 11.68
N ARG A 201 -9.97 -19.68 10.44
CA ARG A 201 -11.24 -19.84 9.73
C ARG A 201 -11.01 -20.39 8.32
N PHE A 202 -12.02 -21.01 7.73
CA PHE A 202 -11.93 -21.49 6.35
C PHE A 202 -11.86 -20.30 5.38
N ILE A 203 -10.83 -20.27 4.55
CA ILE A 203 -10.57 -19.22 3.56
C ILE A 203 -10.72 -19.84 2.17
N LYS A 204 -11.55 -19.21 1.31
CA LYS A 204 -11.70 -19.63 -0.09
C LYS A 204 -10.63 -19.03 -1.00
N ASP A 205 -10.21 -17.79 -0.74
CA ASP A 205 -9.17 -17.11 -1.49
C ASP A 205 -8.11 -16.52 -0.54
N PRO A 206 -6.84 -16.97 -0.61
CA PRO A 206 -5.73 -16.42 0.16
C PRO A 206 -5.54 -14.90 0.04
N HIS A 207 -5.94 -14.30 -1.09
CA HIS A 207 -5.80 -12.85 -1.34
C HIS A 207 -6.67 -11.98 -0.43
N GLU A 208 -7.72 -12.56 0.20
CA GLU A 208 -8.53 -11.85 1.18
C GLU A 208 -7.80 -11.63 2.50
N VAL A 209 -6.79 -12.46 2.80
CA VAL A 209 -6.13 -12.50 4.11
C VAL A 209 -4.73 -11.90 4.05
N VAL A 210 -4.00 -12.14 2.95
CA VAL A 210 -2.63 -11.68 2.78
C VAL A 210 -2.40 -11.05 1.42
N LYS A 211 -1.55 -10.02 1.39
CA LYS A 211 -1.12 -9.34 0.16
C LYS A 211 0.41 -9.42 0.03
N PRO A 212 0.96 -9.50 -1.20
CA PRO A 212 2.39 -9.34 -1.42
C PRO A 212 2.91 -8.03 -0.79
N GLY A 213 4.04 -8.10 -0.09
CA GLY A 213 4.64 -6.99 0.66
C GLY A 213 4.11 -6.80 2.09
N GLN A 214 3.14 -7.59 2.54
CA GLN A 214 2.61 -7.50 3.90
C GLN A 214 3.56 -8.15 4.91
N VAL A 215 3.84 -7.46 6.02
CA VAL A 215 4.55 -8.03 7.17
C VAL A 215 3.60 -8.88 7.99
N VAL A 216 3.96 -10.14 8.22
CA VAL A 216 3.18 -11.13 8.97
C VAL A 216 4.03 -11.81 10.04
N LYS A 217 3.39 -12.21 11.14
CA LYS A 217 4.00 -13.08 12.15
C LYS A 217 3.73 -14.53 11.79
N VAL A 218 4.79 -15.31 11.70
CA VAL A 218 4.74 -16.72 11.31
C VAL A 218 5.50 -17.56 12.32
N LYS A 219 5.04 -18.79 12.51
CA LYS A 219 5.68 -19.81 13.33
C LYS A 219 6.24 -20.90 12.43
N VAL A 220 7.48 -21.30 12.68
CA VAL A 220 8.12 -22.41 11.99
C VAL A 220 7.49 -23.72 12.46
N ILE A 221 6.89 -24.49 11.55
CA ILE A 221 6.37 -25.82 11.86
C ILE A 221 7.47 -26.87 11.67
N ASP A 222 8.14 -26.79 10.53
CA ASP A 222 9.12 -27.79 10.11
C ASP A 222 10.16 -27.17 9.16
N VAL A 223 11.37 -27.70 9.21
CA VAL A 223 12.52 -27.23 8.40
C VAL A 223 13.20 -28.45 7.78
N ASP A 224 13.09 -28.58 6.46
CA ASP A 224 13.80 -29.61 5.70
C ASP A 224 15.05 -29.00 5.05
N LEU A 225 16.19 -29.18 5.72
CA LEU A 225 17.50 -28.72 5.24
C LEU A 225 17.95 -29.42 3.95
N LYS A 226 17.53 -30.67 3.71
CA LYS A 226 17.93 -31.41 2.49
C LYS A 226 17.22 -30.86 1.26
N ARG A 227 15.97 -30.44 1.42
CA ARG A 227 15.14 -29.91 0.33
C ARG A 227 15.06 -28.39 0.31
N GLN A 228 15.69 -27.71 1.28
CA GLN A 228 15.62 -26.25 1.46
C GLN A 228 14.16 -25.77 1.54
N ARG A 229 13.32 -26.47 2.31
CA ARG A 229 11.89 -26.13 2.47
C ARG A 229 11.58 -25.80 3.91
N ILE A 230 10.88 -24.69 4.10
CA ILE A 230 10.44 -24.22 5.43
C ILE A 230 8.92 -24.20 5.42
N ALA A 231 8.31 -24.96 6.34
CA ALA A 231 6.87 -24.96 6.54
C ALA A 231 6.52 -23.95 7.63
N LEU A 232 5.67 -22.97 7.30
CA LEU A 232 5.29 -21.89 8.18
C LEU A 232 3.77 -21.93 8.47
N THR A 233 3.37 -21.42 9.63
CA THR A 233 1.96 -21.17 9.96
C THR A 233 1.77 -19.77 10.50
N MET A 234 0.67 -19.12 10.14
CA MET A 234 0.24 -17.86 10.76
C MET A 234 -0.65 -18.12 11.99
N ARG A 235 -1.01 -19.38 12.26
CA ARG A 235 -1.74 -19.80 13.46
C ARG A 235 -0.74 -20.07 14.59
N LEU A 236 -0.58 -19.09 15.48
CA LEU A 236 0.39 -19.15 16.58
C LEU A 236 0.09 -20.27 17.61
N ASP A 237 -1.19 -20.68 17.68
CA ASP A 237 -1.71 -21.69 18.60
C ASP A 237 -1.43 -23.13 18.13
N ASP A 238 -1.09 -23.35 16.86
CA ASP A 238 -0.80 -24.70 16.37
C ASP A 238 0.55 -25.18 16.95
N ALA A 239 0.50 -26.28 17.70
CA ALA A 239 1.70 -26.96 18.21
C ALA A 239 2.40 -27.71 17.07
N ALA A 240 3.73 -27.56 16.95
CA ALA A 240 4.54 -28.30 15.99
C ALA A 240 4.56 -29.79 16.39
N SER A 241 3.78 -30.62 15.69
CA SER A 241 3.69 -32.08 15.86
C SER A 241 2.72 -32.62 14.80
N ARG A 242 2.89 -33.71 14.03
CA ARG A 242 3.81 -34.86 13.90
C ARG A 242 3.63 -35.38 12.45
N PRO A 243 4.54 -36.19 11.87
CA PRO A 243 4.31 -36.81 10.57
C PRO A 243 3.14 -37.80 10.67
N THR A 244 2.05 -37.57 9.93
CA THR A 244 0.96 -38.54 9.80
C THR A 244 1.43 -39.76 9.02
N ALA A 245 1.59 -40.86 9.74
CA ALA A 245 1.78 -42.20 9.19
C ALA A 245 0.51 -42.67 8.46
N GLN A 246 0.73 -43.12 7.22
CA GLN A 246 0.02 -44.18 6.48
C GLN A 246 -1.38 -44.60 6.95
N THR A 247 -2.40 -44.27 6.16
CA THR A 247 -3.69 -44.98 6.17
C THR A 247 -3.70 -45.99 5.01
N GLN A 248 -3.55 -47.28 5.32
CA GLN A 248 -3.88 -48.38 4.41
C GLN A 248 -5.35 -48.81 4.59
N PRO A 249 -5.98 -49.39 3.54
CA PRO A 249 -7.43 -49.51 3.42
C PRO A 249 -7.99 -50.74 4.15
N GLY A 250 -9.04 -50.52 4.94
CA GLY A 250 -9.78 -51.54 5.67
C GLY A 250 -10.90 -52.16 4.84
N ASN A 251 -10.72 -53.46 4.59
CA ASN A 251 -11.60 -54.44 3.97
C ASN A 251 -12.95 -54.57 4.71
N ASN A 252 -14.09 -54.54 4.01
CA ASN A 252 -15.35 -55.04 4.57
C ASN A 252 -16.10 -55.93 3.56
N THR A 253 -16.16 -57.20 3.91
CA THR A 253 -16.78 -58.33 3.20
C THR A 253 -18.21 -58.57 3.68
N GLY A 254 -19.10 -58.93 2.74
CA GLY A 254 -20.38 -59.64 3.00
C GLY A 254 -21.60 -58.96 2.35
N SER A 255 -21.92 -59.22 1.08
CA SER A 255 -22.83 -60.30 0.57
C SER A 255 -24.32 -59.99 0.80
N ALA A 256 -25.30 -60.14 -0.09
CA ALA A 256 -25.50 -60.54 -1.49
C ALA A 256 -26.95 -60.05 -1.83
N GLN A 257 -27.46 -59.89 -3.06
CA GLN A 257 -27.84 -60.98 -3.96
C GLN A 257 -28.67 -60.48 -5.19
N ARG A 258 -28.07 -60.62 -6.39
CA ARG A 258 -28.58 -61.22 -7.66
C ARG A 258 -29.68 -60.58 -8.55
N GLY A 259 -29.30 -60.53 -9.84
CA GLY A 259 -30.10 -60.77 -11.07
C GLY A 259 -29.30 -60.29 -12.31
N ARG A 260 -28.45 -61.10 -12.98
CA ARG A 260 -28.70 -61.99 -14.17
C ARG A 260 -29.65 -61.35 -15.20
N GLY A 261 -29.34 -61.15 -16.49
CA GLY A 261 -28.34 -61.71 -17.40
C GLY A 261 -28.21 -60.92 -18.74
N PRO A 262 -27.71 -61.50 -19.86
CA PRO A 262 -26.68 -60.87 -20.72
C PRO A 262 -27.03 -60.68 -22.22
N SER A 263 -26.01 -60.27 -23.01
CA SER A 263 -25.86 -60.23 -24.51
C SER A 263 -26.35 -58.95 -25.22
N GLY A 264 -25.71 -58.38 -26.26
CA GLY A 264 -24.52 -58.71 -27.05
C GLY A 264 -24.21 -57.58 -28.08
N SER A 265 -23.01 -57.65 -28.69
CA SER A 265 -22.55 -57.11 -30.01
C SER A 265 -23.34 -55.96 -30.71
N ALA A 266 -22.74 -54.92 -31.29
CA ALA A 266 -21.82 -54.99 -32.44
C ALA A 266 -21.28 -53.60 -32.85
N GLN A 267 -20.26 -53.64 -33.71
CA GLN A 267 -19.48 -52.56 -34.35
C GLN A 267 -20.28 -51.65 -35.31
N THR A 268 -19.83 -50.40 -35.49
CA THR A 268 -19.60 -49.71 -36.80
C THR A 268 -18.97 -48.32 -36.52
N ALA A 269 -17.72 -48.07 -36.91
CA ALA A 269 -17.26 -47.55 -38.20
C ALA A 269 -17.35 -46.00 -38.34
N GLN A 270 -16.16 -45.42 -38.51
CA GLN A 270 -15.74 -44.05 -38.88
C GLN A 270 -16.48 -43.47 -40.13
N PRO A 271 -16.41 -42.14 -40.45
CA PRO A 271 -15.14 -41.45 -40.73
C PRO A 271 -14.97 -39.92 -40.51
N SER A 272 -13.68 -39.55 -40.45
CA SER A 272 -12.99 -38.35 -40.96
C SER A 272 -13.52 -36.92 -40.74
N GLN A 273 -12.77 -36.15 -39.93
CA GLN A 273 -12.07 -34.86 -40.21
C GLN A 273 -12.64 -33.87 -41.27
N PRO A 274 -12.53 -32.53 -41.07
CA PRO A 274 -11.20 -31.91 -41.00
C PRO A 274 -10.98 -30.70 -40.06
N LEU A 275 -9.70 -30.60 -39.67
CA LEU A 275 -9.02 -29.38 -39.28
C LEU A 275 -8.98 -28.39 -40.45
N SER A 276 -9.52 -27.18 -40.32
CA SER A 276 -9.04 -26.01 -41.07
C SER A 276 -9.67 -24.71 -40.58
N ALA A 277 -8.90 -23.94 -39.79
CA ALA A 277 -9.12 -22.49 -39.66
C ALA A 277 -7.79 -21.77 -39.34
N MET A 278 -6.88 -22.42 -38.60
CA MET A 278 -5.61 -21.81 -38.20
C MET A 278 -4.50 -21.90 -39.28
N ALA A 279 -4.56 -22.89 -40.19
CA ALA A 279 -3.49 -23.17 -41.15
C ALA A 279 -3.52 -22.29 -42.42
N MET A 280 -4.67 -21.68 -42.78
CA MET A 280 -4.76 -20.82 -43.98
C MET A 280 -4.42 -19.34 -43.72
N ALA A 281 -4.41 -18.88 -42.47
CA ALA A 281 -4.14 -17.47 -42.16
C ALA A 281 -2.63 -17.12 -42.13
N LEU A 282 -1.75 -18.11 -41.92
CA LEU A 282 -0.32 -17.87 -41.75
C LEU A 282 0.49 -17.93 -43.07
N ALA A 283 -0.12 -18.44 -44.15
CA ALA A 283 0.53 -18.53 -45.47
C ALA A 283 0.41 -17.25 -46.33
N LYS A 284 -0.37 -16.24 -45.90
CA LYS A 284 -0.58 -14.99 -46.66
C LYS A 284 0.25 -13.79 -46.22
N ALA A 285 1.10 -13.93 -45.21
CA ALA A 285 1.94 -12.85 -44.68
C ALA A 285 3.45 -12.97 -45.02
N ARG A 286 3.86 -14.01 -45.76
CA ARG A 286 5.28 -14.22 -46.13
C ARG A 286 5.63 -13.92 -47.60
N LEU A 287 4.75 -13.21 -48.32
CA LEU A 287 4.95 -12.80 -49.72
C LEU A 287 4.82 -11.28 -49.94
N LYS A 288 4.98 -10.49 -48.88
CA LYS A 288 5.24 -9.04 -48.97
C LYS A 288 6.30 -8.66 -47.94
N SER A 289 7.55 -9.01 -48.23
CA SER A 289 8.81 -8.28 -47.96
C SER A 289 9.96 -9.18 -48.40
#